data_AF-A0A7S4SNC0-F1
#
_entry.id   AF-A0A7S4SNC0-F1
#
_cell.length_a   1.000
_cell.length_b   1.000
_cell.length_c   1.000
_cell.angle_alpha   90.00
_cell.angle_beta   90.00
_cell.angle_gamma   90.00
#
_symmetry.space_group_name_H-M   'P 1'
#
loop_
_entity.id
_entity.type
_entity.pdbx_description
1 polymer ?
#
loop_
_entity_poly.entity_id
_entity_poly.type
_entity_poly.pdbx_seq_one_letter_code
_entity_poly.pdbx_strand_id
1 'polypeptide(L)'
;GQKVRIMGPNYVPGKKDDLHIKTIQRTVLMMGRTTESINDVPAGNTVALVGVDQYILKTGTITDHPEAHPLKTMRYSVSPVVRVAVKPKNAADLPKLVDGLAKLSKS
;
A
#
# COMPACT_ATOMS: atom_id res chain seq x y z
N GLY A 1 -8.30 -16.80 -3.98
CA GLY A 1 -7.23 -15.88 -3.55
C GLY A 1 -6.73 -16.28 -2.19
N GLN A 2 -5.45 -16.10 -1.92
CA GLN A 2 -4.83 -16.41 -0.62
C GLN A 2 -5.27 -15.38 0.43
N LYS A 3 -5.65 -15.84 1.63
CA LYS A 3 -5.88 -14.96 2.78
C LYS A 3 -4.52 -14.56 3.33
N VAL A 4 -4.27 -13.27 3.37
CA VAL A 4 -3.01 -12.70 3.85
C VAL A 4 -3.29 -11.67 4.94
N ARG A 5 -2.29 -11.51 5.80
CA ARG A 5 -2.23 -10.47 6.82
C ARG A 5 -1.40 -9.34 6.25
N ILE A 6 -1.96 -8.14 6.28
CA ILE A 6 -1.33 -6.88 5.88
C ILE A 6 -0.99 -6.15 7.17
N MET A 7 0.29 -5.99 7.44
CA MET A 7 0.81 -5.25 8.59
C MET A 7 1.22 -3.87 8.11
N GLY A 8 0.58 -2.84 8.65
CA GLY A 8 0.91 -1.45 8.37
C GLY A 8 2.20 -0.99 9.02
N PRO A 9 2.64 0.25 8.75
CA PRO A 9 3.93 0.78 9.21
C PRO A 9 4.01 0.94 10.73
N ASN A 10 2.87 1.06 11.42
CA ASN A 10 2.82 1.23 12.88
C ASN A 10 2.50 -0.07 13.62
N TYR A 11 2.43 -1.21 12.92
CA TYR A 11 2.15 -2.49 13.54
C TYR A 11 3.29 -2.88 14.50
N VAL A 12 2.92 -3.17 15.74
CA VAL A 12 3.84 -3.71 16.76
C VAL A 12 3.46 -5.16 17.03
N PRO A 13 4.41 -6.11 16.99
CA PRO A 13 4.13 -7.52 17.31
C PRO A 13 3.37 -7.66 18.63
N GLY A 14 2.21 -8.33 18.59
CA GLY A 14 1.33 -8.53 19.75
C GLY A 14 0.17 -7.53 19.87
N LYS A 15 0.18 -6.40 19.15
CA LYS A 15 -0.97 -5.50 19.03
C LYS A 15 -1.77 -5.82 17.77
N LYS A 16 -3.08 -5.53 17.80
CA LYS A 16 -3.97 -5.63 16.62
C LYS A 16 -4.09 -4.31 15.86
N ASP A 17 -3.39 -3.27 16.33
CA ASP A 17 -3.36 -1.97 15.68
C ASP A 17 -2.66 -2.07 14.32
N ASP A 18 -3.26 -1.50 13.28
CA ASP A 18 -2.72 -1.48 11.91
C ASP A 18 -2.54 -2.88 11.26
N LEU A 19 -3.31 -3.88 11.73
CA LEU A 19 -3.37 -5.24 11.17
C LEU A 19 -4.66 -5.44 10.38
N HIS A 20 -4.54 -5.80 9.10
CA HIS A 20 -5.68 -6.09 8.23
C HIS A 20 -5.58 -7.50 7.65
N ILE A 21 -6.65 -8.29 7.77
CA ILE A 21 -6.73 -9.62 7.16
C ILE A 21 -7.62 -9.54 5.94
N LYS A 22 -7.04 -9.73 4.76
CA LYS A 22 -7.74 -9.61 3.47
C LYS A 22 -7.25 -10.66 2.48
N THR A 23 -8.09 -10.92 1.49
CA THR A 23 -7.80 -11.87 0.43
C THR A 23 -7.22 -11.13 -0.77
N ILE A 24 -6.09 -11.60 -1.30
CA ILE A 24 -5.56 -11.09 -2.57
C ILE A 24 -6.48 -11.56 -3.69
N GLN A 25 -6.94 -10.63 -4.52
CA GLN A 25 -7.87 -10.94 -5.61
C GLN A 25 -7.14 -11.53 -6.81
N ARG A 26 -6.08 -10.84 -7.28
CA ARG A 26 -5.25 -11.27 -8.40
C ARG A 26 -3.83 -10.74 -8.25
N THR A 27 -2.88 -11.50 -8.77
CA THR A 27 -1.48 -11.11 -8.90
C THR A 27 -1.17 -10.85 -10.37
N VAL A 28 -0.46 -9.76 -10.63
CA VAL A 28 -0.19 -9.28 -11.98
C VAL A 28 1.31 -9.07 -12.13
N LEU A 29 1.87 -9.62 -13.20
CA LEU A 29 3.23 -9.32 -13.63
C LEU A 29 3.17 -8.07 -14.52
N MET A 30 3.90 -7.03 -14.11
CA MET A 30 4.02 -5.79 -14.85
C MET A 30 5.20 -5.90 -15.82
N MET A 31 4.91 -6.12 -17.11
CA MET A 31 5.90 -6.18 -18.20
C MET A 31 5.96 -4.83 -18.93
N GLY A 32 6.21 -3.76 -18.17
CA GLY A 32 6.23 -2.39 -18.68
C GLY A 32 4.82 -1.92 -19.08
N ARG A 33 4.51 -1.94 -20.38
CA ARG A 33 3.21 -1.48 -20.89
C ARG A 33 2.11 -2.54 -20.76
N THR A 34 2.47 -3.81 -20.82
CA THR A 34 1.52 -4.92 -20.73
C THR A 34 1.47 -5.48 -19.32
N THR A 35 0.29 -5.91 -18.92
CA THR A 35 0.05 -6.56 -17.63
C THR A 35 -0.47 -7.96 -17.88
N GLU A 36 0.18 -8.95 -17.28
CA GLU A 36 -0.22 -10.34 -17.38
C GLU A 36 -0.65 -10.87 -16.01
N SER A 37 -1.82 -11.48 -15.92
CA SER A 37 -2.27 -12.12 -14.68
C SER A 37 -1.65 -13.50 -14.55
N ILE A 38 -0.90 -13.72 -13.48
CA ILE A 38 -0.24 -14.99 -13.18
C ILE A 38 -0.80 -15.60 -11.89
N ASN A 39 -0.88 -16.92 -11.85
CA ASN A 39 -1.42 -17.64 -10.68
C ASN A 39 -0.38 -17.78 -9.57
N ASP A 40 0.89 -18.04 -9.94
CA ASP A 40 1.97 -18.32 -9.00
C ASP A 40 3.22 -17.51 -9.34
N VAL A 41 3.94 -17.11 -8.29
CA VAL A 41 5.14 -16.26 -8.39
C VAL A 41 6.21 -16.83 -7.46
N PRO A 42 7.41 -17.15 -7.95
CA PRO A 42 8.51 -17.56 -7.07
C PRO A 42 9.05 -16.38 -6.26
N ALA A 43 9.70 -16.69 -5.13
CA ALA A 43 10.33 -15.68 -4.29
C ALA A 43 11.46 -14.96 -5.05
N GLY A 44 11.58 -13.64 -4.83
CA GLY A 44 12.58 -12.80 -5.49
C GLY A 44 12.06 -12.01 -6.70
N ASN A 45 10.86 -12.31 -7.18
CA ASN A 45 10.24 -11.57 -8.28
C ASN A 45 9.45 -10.35 -7.79
N THR A 46 9.32 -9.34 -8.65
CA THR A 46 8.47 -8.17 -8.41
C THR A 46 7.12 -8.36 -9.06
N VAL A 47 6.04 -8.19 -8.29
CA VAL A 47 4.66 -8.37 -8.78
C VAL A 47 3.73 -7.29 -8.24
N ALA A 48 2.69 -6.99 -9.01
CA ALA A 48 1.61 -6.11 -8.62
C ALA A 48 0.47 -6.93 -8.00
N LEU A 49 -0.02 -6.49 -6.85
CA LEU A 49 -1.13 -7.13 -6.14
C LEU A 49 -2.38 -6.26 -6.25
N VAL A 50 -3.51 -6.88 -6.59
CA VAL A 50 -4.79 -6.19 -6.71
C VAL A 50 -5.70 -6.54 -5.53
N GLY A 51 -6.34 -5.51 -4.97
CA GLY A 51 -7.26 -5.63 -3.83
C GLY A 51 -6.65 -5.30 -2.46
N VAL A 52 -5.37 -4.92 -2.42
CA VAL A 52 -4.65 -4.56 -1.17
C VAL A 52 -4.41 -3.05 -1.01
N ASP A 53 -4.67 -2.25 -2.05
CA ASP A 53 -4.42 -0.79 -2.09
C ASP A 53 -5.12 0.01 -0.98
N GLN A 54 -6.27 -0.44 -0.51
CA GLN A 54 -7.02 0.27 0.54
C GLN A 54 -6.33 0.22 1.90
N TYR A 55 -5.50 -0.79 2.14
CA TYR A 55 -4.92 -1.10 3.46
C TYR A 55 -3.43 -0.76 3.54
N ILE A 56 -2.80 -0.51 2.40
CA ILE A 56 -1.39 -0.12 2.32
C ILE A 56 -1.35 1.39 2.09
N LEU A 57 -0.66 2.10 2.99
CA LEU A 57 -0.35 3.51 2.83
C LEU A 57 0.94 3.65 2.00
N LYS A 58 2.09 3.89 2.66
CA LYS A 58 3.40 4.02 2.01
C LYS A 58 4.25 2.75 2.06
N THR A 59 4.13 2.03 3.17
CA THR A 59 4.87 0.79 3.42
C THR A 59 3.94 -0.16 4.15
N GLY A 60 3.93 -1.42 3.75
CA GLY A 60 3.19 -2.48 4.42
C GLY A 60 3.87 -3.81 4.16
N THR A 61 3.82 -4.70 5.14
CA THR A 61 4.36 -6.06 5.03
C THR A 61 3.20 -7.03 4.91
N ILE A 62 3.26 -7.93 3.92
CA ILE A 62 2.25 -8.96 3.70
C ILE A 62 2.82 -10.30 4.13
N THR A 63 2.04 -11.07 4.88
CA THR A 63 2.44 -12.39 5.37
C THR A 63 1.23 -13.28 5.60
N ASP A 64 1.41 -14.58 5.45
CA ASP A 64 0.45 -15.62 5.82
C ASP A 64 0.68 -16.13 7.25
N HIS A 65 1.88 -15.92 7.82
CA HIS A 65 2.25 -16.43 9.13
C HIS A 65 1.80 -15.50 10.28
N PRO A 66 1.24 -16.04 11.38
CA PRO A 66 0.74 -15.23 12.50
C PRO A 66 1.83 -14.57 13.35
N GLU A 67 3.03 -15.15 13.41
CA GLU A 67 4.18 -14.67 14.20
C GLU A 67 5.19 -13.84 13.40
N ALA A 68 4.85 -13.48 12.17
CA ALA A 68 5.71 -12.68 11.32
C ALA A 68 5.87 -11.25 11.86
N HIS A 69 7.07 -10.71 11.67
CA HIS A 69 7.42 -9.34 12.06
C HIS A 69 7.39 -8.42 10.83
N PRO A 70 6.95 -7.17 10.98
CA PRO A 70 6.95 -6.22 9.87
C PRO A 70 8.38 -5.88 9.46
N LEU A 71 8.57 -5.65 8.15
CA LEU A 71 9.81 -5.11 7.62
C LEU A 71 10.03 -3.68 8.13
N LYS A 72 11.29 -3.30 8.28
CA LYS A 72 11.66 -1.95 8.73
C LYS A 72 11.10 -0.91 7.76
N THR A 73 10.33 0.04 8.29
CA THR A 73 9.76 1.15 7.51
C THR A 73 10.86 1.94 6.81
N MET A 74 10.58 2.38 5.58
CA MET A 74 11.53 3.17 4.81
C MET A 74 11.93 4.46 5.54
N ARG A 75 13.23 4.70 5.61
CA ARG A 75 13.79 5.99 6.06
C ARG A 75 14.19 6.77 4.82
N TYR A 76 13.50 7.86 4.55
CA TYR A 76 13.92 8.79 3.50
C TYR A 76 15.12 9.59 4.04
N SER A 77 16.22 9.58 3.29
CA SER A 77 17.45 10.30 3.64
C SER A 77 17.24 11.83 3.64
N VAL A 78 16.18 12.29 2.99
CA VAL A 78 15.85 13.71 2.83
C VAL A 78 14.58 14.06 3.62
N SER A 79 14.62 15.17 4.32
CA SER A 79 13.44 15.77 4.95
C SER A 79 12.72 16.67 3.92
N PRO A 80 11.40 16.53 3.72
CA PRO A 80 10.66 17.41 2.83
C PRO A 80 10.60 18.83 3.41
N VAL A 81 11.34 19.77 2.81
CA VAL A 81 11.44 21.16 3.28
C VAL A 81 10.36 22.06 2.66
N VAL A 82 9.93 21.78 1.43
CA VAL A 82 9.00 22.62 0.69
C VAL A 82 7.56 22.30 1.06
N ARG A 83 6.79 23.32 1.46
CA ARG A 83 5.35 23.22 1.75
C ARG A 83 4.58 24.19 0.85
N VAL A 84 3.49 23.73 0.28
CA VAL A 84 2.62 24.54 -0.61
C VAL A 84 1.18 24.45 -0.13
N ALA A 85 0.50 25.58 0.00
CA ALA A 85 -0.93 25.61 0.29
C ALA A 85 -1.72 25.41 -1.00
N VAL A 86 -2.46 24.30 -1.08
CA VAL A 86 -3.31 23.97 -2.24
C VAL A 86 -4.78 24.21 -1.88
N LYS A 87 -5.50 24.94 -2.72
CA LYS A 87 -6.93 25.21 -2.57
C LYS A 87 -7.67 24.85 -3.86
N PRO A 88 -8.90 24.33 -3.79
CA PRO A 88 -9.69 24.07 -4.98
C PRO A 88 -10.15 25.40 -5.58
N LYS A 89 -10.22 25.48 -6.91
CA LYS A 89 -10.73 26.67 -7.62
C LYS A 89 -12.24 26.86 -7.39
N ASN A 90 -12.98 25.75 -7.38
CA ASN A 90 -14.41 25.71 -7.09
C ASN A 90 -14.65 25.03 -5.75
N ALA A 91 -15.46 25.64 -4.88
CA ALA A 91 -15.77 25.08 -3.56
C ALA A 91 -16.50 23.72 -3.64
N ALA A 92 -17.28 23.49 -4.71
CA ALA A 92 -18.00 22.24 -4.94
C ALA A 92 -17.07 21.03 -5.20
N ASP A 93 -15.82 21.26 -5.61
CA ASP A 93 -14.85 20.19 -5.91
C ASP A 93 -13.94 19.85 -4.71
N LEU A 94 -14.17 20.46 -3.55
CA LEU A 94 -13.45 20.15 -2.31
C LEU A 94 -13.39 18.64 -1.99
N PRO A 95 -14.49 17.84 -2.07
CA PRO A 95 -14.41 16.40 -1.80
C PRO A 95 -13.50 15.66 -2.78
N LYS A 96 -13.43 16.10 -4.05
CA LYS A 96 -12.53 15.51 -5.05
C LYS A 96 -11.07 15.84 -4.76
N LEU A 97 -10.79 17.04 -4.25
CA LEU A 97 -9.44 17.43 -3.83
C LEU A 97 -8.96 16.55 -2.66
N VAL A 98 -9.80 16.31 -1.66
CA VAL A 98 -9.45 15.47 -0.50
C VAL A 98 -9.16 14.03 -0.94
N ASP A 99 -10.00 13.44 -1.80
CA ASP A 99 -9.77 12.08 -2.33
C ASP A 99 -8.50 12.02 -3.21
N GLY A 100 -8.24 13.06 -4.01
CA GLY A 100 -7.02 13.19 -4.80
C GLY A 100 -5.76 13.26 -3.93
N LEU A 101 -5.79 14.05 -2.84
CA LEU A 101 -4.68 14.16 -1.89
C LEU A 101 -4.44 12.83 -1.15
N ALA A 102 -5.51 12.11 -0.79
CA ALA A 102 -5.40 10.80 -0.17
C ALA A 102 -4.74 9.77 -1.11
N LYS A 103 -5.09 9.79 -2.39
CA LYS A 103 -4.46 8.96 -3.43
C LYS A 103 -3.00 9.34 -3.67
N LEU A 104 -2.69 10.63 -3.69
CA LEU A 104 -1.32 11.13 -3.83
C LEU A 104 -0.43 10.66 -2.69
N SER A 105 -0.95 10.62 -1.46
CA SER A 105 -0.19 10.17 -0.28
C SER A 105 0.17 8.68 -0.31
N LYS A 106 -0.47 7.88 -1.16
CA LYS A 106 -0.16 6.45 -1.36
C LYS A 106 0.86 6.21 -2.47
N SER A 107 1.14 7.22 -3.29
CA SER A 107 2.10 7.14 -4.39
C SER A 107 3.54 7.34 -3.95
#